data_AF-A0A351C028-F1
#
_entry.id   AF-A0A351C028-F1
#
_cell.length_a   1.000
_cell.length_b   1.000
_cell.length_c   1.000
_cell.angle_alpha   90.00
_cell.angle_beta   90.00
_cell.angle_gamma   90.00
#
_symmetry.space_group_name_H-M   'P 1'
#
loop_
_entity.id
_entity.type
_entity.pdbx_description
1 polymer ?
#
loop_
_entity_poly.entity_id
_entity_poly.type
_entity_poly.pdbx_seq_one_letter_code
_entity_poly.pdbx_strand_id
1 'polypeptide(L)'
;RVTILKRDGDQSAEFSNYEDARISSVAGDLIMIRADLVEQILLKDSVDIFIMPGVSISFSSDDTIVDNDLNYDDPVNCNIYGLGVIKNTGSGSCIRVKNPGSKLTVECDYIQNVNGVAVNISPSLKFHLKCNYV
;
A
#
# COMPACT_ATOMS: atom_id res chain seq x y z
N ARG A 1 -2.03 14.34 -2.90
CA ARG A 1 -2.51 14.69 -1.55
C ARG A 1 -3.05 13.42 -0.93
N VAL A 2 -2.79 13.24 0.37
CA VAL A 2 -3.20 12.06 1.13
C VAL A 2 -4.09 12.52 2.27
N THR A 3 -5.15 11.79 2.58
CA THR A 3 -6.10 12.14 3.66
C THR A 3 -6.49 10.89 4.42
N ILE A 4 -6.88 11.00 5.68
CA ILE A 4 -7.37 9.88 6.47
C ILE A 4 -8.88 10.04 6.64
N LEU A 5 -9.64 9.00 6.32
CA LEU A 5 -11.03 8.85 6.73
C LEU A 5 -11.07 8.04 8.02
N LYS A 6 -11.57 8.65 9.09
CA LYS A 6 -11.72 8.07 10.41
C LYS A 6 -12.98 7.21 10.49
N ARG A 7 -13.04 6.31 11.47
CA ARG A 7 -14.18 5.38 11.65
C ARG A 7 -15.52 6.08 11.92
N ASP A 8 -15.48 7.26 12.52
CA ASP A 8 -16.65 8.10 12.77
C ASP A 8 -17.12 8.88 11.52
N GLY A 9 -16.40 8.75 10.41
CA GLY A 9 -16.67 9.43 9.15
C GLY A 9 -15.96 10.77 9.00
N ASP A 10 -15.21 11.21 10.01
CA ASP A 10 -14.46 12.46 9.93
C ASP A 10 -13.26 12.31 9.00
N GLN A 11 -12.97 13.37 8.24
CA GLN A 11 -11.79 13.43 7.38
C GLN A 11 -10.71 14.30 8.02
N SER A 12 -9.50 13.78 8.10
CA SER A 12 -8.35 14.54 8.60
C SER A 12 -7.98 15.71 7.68
N ALA A 13 -7.09 16.57 8.16
CA ALA A 13 -6.33 17.48 7.30
C ALA A 13 -5.58 16.71 6.19
N GLU A 14 -5.25 17.41 5.11
CA GLU A 14 -4.46 16.86 4.02
C GLU A 14 -2.98 16.73 4.40
N PHE A 15 -2.42 15.56 4.14
CA PHE A 15 -1.00 15.28 4.22
C PHE A 15 -0.34 15.43 2.84
N SER A 16 0.93 15.79 2.85
CA SER A 16 1.73 15.95 1.62
C SER A 16 2.31 14.63 1.11
N ASN A 17 2.51 13.65 1.99
CA ASN A 17 3.07 12.32 1.70
C ASN A 17 2.28 11.24 2.45
N TYR A 18 2.56 9.98 2.13
CA TYR A 18 1.90 8.84 2.76
C TYR A 18 2.43 8.60 4.19
N GLU A 19 3.73 8.78 4.44
CA GLU A 19 4.34 8.50 5.74
C GLU A 19 3.70 9.31 6.89
N ASP A 20 3.46 10.61 6.69
CA ASP A 20 2.83 11.47 7.69
C ASP A 20 1.38 11.03 7.99
N ALA A 21 0.66 10.60 6.95
CA ALA A 21 -0.70 10.05 7.09
C ALA A 21 -0.66 8.71 7.82
N ARG A 22 0.30 7.84 7.52
CA ARG A 22 0.52 6.55 8.19
C ARG A 22 0.80 6.74 9.67
N ILE A 23 1.71 7.64 10.04
CA ILE A 23 2.02 7.97 11.43
C ILE A 23 0.77 8.46 12.17
N SER A 24 -0.03 9.32 11.55
CA SER A 24 -1.24 9.93 12.13
C SER A 24 -2.48 9.02 12.14
N SER A 25 -2.44 7.91 11.40
CA SER A 25 -3.52 6.93 11.35
C SER A 25 -3.50 5.98 12.55
N VAL A 26 -4.65 5.45 12.91
CA VAL A 26 -4.81 4.42 13.95
C VAL A 26 -5.61 3.24 13.38
N ALA A 27 -5.57 2.10 14.05
CA ALA A 27 -6.26 0.89 13.61
C ALA A 27 -7.73 1.19 13.20
N GLY A 28 -8.12 0.71 12.04
CA GLY A 28 -9.40 0.84 11.35
C GLY A 28 -9.67 2.20 10.69
N ASP A 29 -8.66 3.07 10.60
CA ASP A 29 -8.70 4.21 9.68
C ASP A 29 -8.53 3.73 8.21
N LEU A 30 -8.96 4.58 7.28
CA LEU A 30 -8.71 4.43 5.85
C LEU A 30 -7.85 5.59 5.33
N ILE A 31 -6.65 5.30 4.83
CA ILE A 31 -5.80 6.28 4.16
C ILE A 31 -6.22 6.39 2.68
N MET A 32 -6.67 7.57 2.26
CA MET A 32 -7.04 7.85 0.88
C MET A 32 -5.92 8.59 0.15
N ILE A 33 -5.39 7.97 -0.91
CA ILE A 33 -4.34 8.52 -1.78
C ILE A 33 -4.99 9.11 -3.02
N ARG A 34 -4.92 10.44 -3.15
CA ARG A 34 -5.66 11.24 -4.15
C ARG A 34 -4.77 11.96 -5.17
N ALA A 35 -3.46 11.78 -5.10
CA ALA A 35 -2.55 12.22 -6.15
C ALA A 35 -1.37 11.26 -6.25
N ASP A 36 -0.66 11.34 -7.37
CA ASP A 36 0.50 10.51 -7.61
C ASP A 36 1.54 10.65 -6.50
N LEU A 37 2.07 9.50 -6.07
CA LEU A 37 3.11 9.41 -5.05
C LEU A 37 4.35 8.73 -5.62
N VAL A 38 5.51 9.33 -5.31
CA VAL A 38 6.84 8.79 -5.65
C VAL A 38 7.58 8.46 -4.36
N GLU A 39 7.04 7.49 -3.60
CA GLU A 39 7.53 7.08 -2.29
C GLU A 39 7.20 5.61 -2.02
N GLN A 40 7.82 5.03 -1.00
CA GLN A 40 7.48 3.69 -0.51
C GLN A 40 6.26 3.74 0.40
N ILE A 41 5.39 2.73 0.29
CA ILE A 41 4.21 2.56 1.13
C ILE A 41 4.49 1.46 2.15
N LEU A 42 4.69 1.87 3.39
CA LEU A 42 4.78 0.97 4.54
C LEU A 42 3.38 0.68 5.09
N LEU A 43 2.96 -0.57 5.11
CA LEU A 43 1.66 -0.95 5.64
C LEU A 43 1.63 -0.86 7.16
N LYS A 44 0.52 -0.36 7.73
CA LYS A 44 0.31 -0.23 9.16
C LYS A 44 -0.82 -1.14 9.59
N ASP A 45 -0.66 -1.90 10.68
CA ASP A 45 -1.62 -2.94 11.03
C ASP A 45 -3.04 -2.37 11.20
N SER A 46 -4.00 -3.07 10.60
CA SER A 46 -5.41 -2.72 10.64
C SER A 46 -5.74 -1.36 10.03
N VAL A 47 -4.84 -0.71 9.28
CA VAL A 47 -5.12 0.52 8.52
C VAL A 47 -5.26 0.17 7.05
N ASP A 48 -6.43 0.47 6.50
CA ASP A 48 -6.72 0.21 5.10
C ASP A 48 -6.26 1.40 4.22
N ILE A 49 -6.08 1.13 2.93
CA ILE A 49 -5.63 2.11 1.94
C ILE A 49 -6.63 2.14 0.78
N PHE A 50 -7.00 3.33 0.32
CA PHE A 50 -7.76 3.53 -0.91
C PHE A 50 -6.94 4.37 -1.89
N ILE A 51 -6.67 3.83 -3.07
CA ILE A 51 -5.97 4.54 -4.15
C ILE A 51 -7.00 4.97 -5.19
N MET A 52 -7.14 6.28 -5.39
CA MET A 52 -8.11 6.82 -6.35
C MET A 52 -7.86 6.29 -7.77
N PRO A 53 -8.91 6.16 -8.60
CA PRO A 53 -8.76 5.76 -9.99
C PRO A 53 -7.74 6.63 -10.74
N GLY A 54 -6.81 5.99 -11.44
CA GLY A 54 -5.77 6.66 -12.23
C GLY A 54 -4.62 7.27 -11.42
N VAL A 55 -4.71 7.30 -10.08
CA VAL A 55 -3.61 7.73 -9.21
C VAL A 55 -2.57 6.64 -9.13
N SER A 56 -1.31 7.02 -9.29
CA SER A 56 -0.18 6.11 -9.28
C SER A 56 0.65 6.20 -8.00
N ILE A 57 1.12 5.05 -7.53
CA ILE A 57 2.15 4.93 -6.51
C ILE A 57 3.35 4.27 -7.17
N SER A 58 4.51 4.93 -7.14
CA SER A 58 5.72 4.44 -7.77
C SER A 58 6.91 4.58 -6.84
N PHE A 59 7.75 3.55 -6.79
CA PHE A 59 9.03 3.62 -6.10
C PHE A 59 10.12 2.95 -6.93
N SER A 60 11.34 3.48 -6.84
CA SER A 60 12.48 3.03 -7.67
C SER A 60 13.67 2.55 -6.86
N SER A 61 13.71 2.84 -5.56
CA SER A 61 14.88 2.52 -4.72
C SER A 61 14.79 1.12 -4.10
N ASP A 62 13.58 0.64 -3.84
CA ASP A 62 13.30 -0.67 -3.23
C ASP A 62 11.87 -1.11 -3.62
N ASP A 63 11.27 -2.05 -2.89
CA ASP A 63 9.89 -2.48 -3.04
C ASP A 63 8.88 -1.31 -2.84
N THR A 64 7.82 -1.22 -3.66
CA THR A 64 6.88 -0.09 -3.62
C THR A 64 5.92 -0.17 -2.42
N ILE A 65 5.37 -1.34 -2.12
CA ILE A 65 4.47 -1.59 -0.98
C ILE A 65 5.07 -2.72 -0.14
N VAL A 66 5.17 -2.52 1.19
CA VAL A 66 5.78 -3.50 2.10
C VAL A 66 5.00 -3.67 3.40
N ASP A 67 4.86 -4.90 3.88
CA ASP A 67 4.26 -5.23 5.18
C ASP A 67 5.18 -4.87 6.36
N ASN A 68 5.21 -3.59 6.73
CA ASN A 68 6.10 -3.08 7.75
C ASN A 68 5.46 -1.92 8.52
N ASP A 69 4.96 -2.18 9.71
CA ASP A 69 4.33 -1.15 10.56
C ASP A 69 5.38 -0.41 11.41
N LEU A 70 5.96 -1.12 12.38
CA LEU A 70 7.05 -0.63 13.24
C LEU A 70 8.38 -1.32 12.91
N ASN A 71 8.30 -2.57 12.48
CA ASN A 71 9.39 -3.43 12.01
C ASN A 71 8.80 -4.56 11.12
N TYR A 72 9.67 -5.30 10.43
CA TYR A 72 9.26 -6.43 9.58
C TYR A 72 8.78 -7.68 10.35
N ASP A 73 8.85 -7.66 11.69
CA ASP A 73 8.50 -8.79 12.56
C ASP A 73 7.06 -8.71 13.08
N ASP A 74 6.41 -7.54 12.95
CA ASP A 74 5.01 -7.35 13.31
C ASP A 74 4.09 -7.62 12.10
N PRO A 75 3.17 -8.59 12.18
CA PRO A 75 2.26 -8.90 11.08
C PRO A 75 1.25 -7.77 10.88
N VAL A 76 0.94 -7.48 9.61
CA VAL A 76 -0.09 -6.49 9.26
C VAL A 76 -1.31 -7.15 8.64
N ASN A 77 -2.49 -6.67 8.98
CA ASN A 77 -3.75 -7.05 8.34
C ASN A 77 -4.38 -5.82 7.68
N CYS A 78 -4.17 -5.69 6.37
CA CYS A 78 -4.56 -4.50 5.61
C CYS A 78 -5.30 -4.90 4.34
N ASN A 79 -6.14 -4.00 3.87
CA ASN A 79 -6.69 -4.04 2.52
C ASN A 79 -6.31 -2.76 1.78
N ILE A 80 -5.94 -2.94 0.52
CA ILE A 80 -5.70 -1.87 -0.44
C ILE A 80 -6.81 -1.96 -1.47
N TYR A 81 -7.61 -0.91 -1.59
CA TYR A 81 -8.76 -0.83 -2.49
C TYR A 81 -8.59 0.23 -3.57
N GLY A 82 -9.48 0.16 -4.56
CA GLY A 82 -9.65 1.17 -5.59
C GLY A 82 -9.14 0.74 -6.95
N LEU A 83 -8.94 1.71 -7.82
CA LEU A 83 -8.49 1.53 -9.22
C LEU A 83 -7.22 2.33 -9.47
N GLY A 84 -6.37 2.38 -8.44
CA GLY A 84 -5.05 2.99 -8.54
C GLY A 84 -4.07 2.14 -9.33
N VAL A 85 -2.92 2.73 -9.61
CA VAL A 85 -1.84 2.11 -10.36
C VAL A 85 -0.62 1.91 -9.46
N ILE A 86 -0.10 0.69 -9.38
CA ILE A 86 1.06 0.35 -8.53
C ILE A 86 2.25 0.05 -9.44
N LYS A 87 3.32 0.83 -9.31
CA LYS A 87 4.51 0.68 -10.16
C LYS A 87 5.76 0.48 -9.34
N ASN A 88 6.68 -0.30 -9.88
CA ASN A 88 8.08 -0.27 -9.50
C ASN A 88 8.95 -0.08 -10.74
N THR A 89 9.79 0.96 -10.72
CA THR A 89 10.70 1.28 -11.83
C THR A 89 12.16 0.97 -11.48
N GLY A 90 12.40 0.43 -10.28
CA GLY A 90 13.70 0.07 -9.74
C GLY A 90 14.02 -1.42 -9.89
N SER A 91 14.81 -1.93 -8.94
CA SER A 91 15.14 -3.36 -8.81
C SER A 91 14.29 -4.10 -7.78
N GLY A 92 13.45 -3.39 -7.03
CA GLY A 92 12.52 -3.98 -6.05
C GLY A 92 11.27 -4.57 -6.72
N SER A 93 10.31 -5.01 -5.91
CA SER A 93 9.01 -5.52 -6.33
C SER A 93 7.93 -4.42 -6.22
N CYS A 94 6.79 -4.55 -6.88
CA CYS A 94 5.67 -3.63 -6.62
C CYS A 94 5.09 -3.90 -5.22
N ILE A 95 4.92 -5.16 -4.86
CA ILE A 95 4.42 -5.56 -3.55
C ILE A 95 5.36 -6.61 -2.99
N ARG A 96 5.82 -6.38 -1.75
CA ARG A 96 6.53 -7.39 -0.98
C ARG A 96 5.84 -7.64 0.36
N VAL A 97 5.56 -8.91 0.63
CA VAL A 97 5.03 -9.34 1.93
C VAL A 97 6.01 -10.35 2.52
N LYS A 98 6.70 -9.98 3.59
CA LYS A 98 7.77 -10.74 4.23
C LYS A 98 7.27 -11.55 5.43
N ASN A 99 6.44 -10.95 6.28
CA ASN A 99 6.04 -11.53 7.55
C ASN A 99 4.95 -12.59 7.34
N PRO A 100 5.17 -13.87 7.70
CA PRO A 100 4.22 -14.94 7.40
C PRO A 100 2.87 -14.81 8.13
N GLY A 101 2.77 -13.96 9.16
CA GLY A 101 1.52 -13.64 9.84
C GLY A 101 0.68 -12.57 9.13
N SER A 102 1.24 -11.84 8.17
CA SER A 102 0.56 -10.77 7.46
C SER A 102 -0.60 -11.29 6.59
N LYS A 103 -1.62 -10.45 6.42
CA LYS A 103 -2.76 -10.68 5.55
C LYS A 103 -2.98 -9.43 4.72
N LEU A 104 -2.96 -9.59 3.40
CA LEU A 104 -3.07 -8.47 2.50
C LEU A 104 -4.00 -8.79 1.34
N THR A 105 -5.02 -7.96 1.18
CA THR A 105 -5.87 -7.91 -0.01
C THR A 105 -5.50 -6.67 -0.81
N VAL A 106 -5.26 -6.82 -2.11
CA VAL A 106 -4.97 -5.69 -3.00
C VAL A 106 -5.92 -5.71 -4.19
N GLU A 107 -6.64 -4.61 -4.35
CA GLU A 107 -7.38 -4.26 -5.56
C GLU A 107 -6.72 -3.07 -6.24
N CYS A 108 -6.48 -3.19 -7.55
CA CYS A 108 -5.88 -2.12 -8.35
C CYS A 108 -6.39 -2.12 -9.79
N ASP A 109 -6.13 -1.05 -10.53
CA ASP A 109 -6.36 -1.06 -11.98
C ASP A 109 -5.18 -1.74 -12.69
N TYR A 110 -3.97 -1.30 -12.37
CA TYR A 110 -2.76 -1.76 -13.04
C TYR A 110 -1.60 -1.94 -12.06
N ILE A 111 -0.88 -3.05 -12.19
CA ILE A 111 0.36 -3.31 -11.46
C ILE A 111 1.50 -3.59 -12.44
N GLN A 112 2.64 -2.90 -12.29
CA GLN A 112 3.75 -3.03 -13.24
C GLN A 112 5.12 -2.93 -12.56
N ASN A 113 5.97 -3.92 -12.82
CA ASN A 113 7.39 -3.82 -12.58
C ASN A 113 8.14 -3.73 -13.90
N VAL A 114 9.04 -2.75 -14.05
CA VAL A 114 9.81 -2.57 -15.28
C VAL A 114 10.97 -3.56 -15.39
N ASN A 115 11.59 -3.96 -14.27
CA ASN A 115 12.87 -4.70 -14.27
C ASN A 115 12.83 -6.00 -13.46
N GLY A 116 11.66 -6.54 -13.13
CA GLY A 116 11.61 -7.69 -12.24
C GLY A 116 10.21 -8.17 -11.89
N VAL A 117 10.06 -8.58 -10.63
CA VAL A 117 8.87 -9.27 -10.13
C VAL A 117 7.84 -8.24 -9.65
N ALA A 118 6.61 -8.30 -10.15
CA ALA A 118 5.53 -7.44 -9.65
C ALA A 118 5.20 -7.73 -8.18
N VAL A 119 5.09 -9.01 -7.82
CA VAL A 119 4.62 -9.43 -6.48
C VAL A 119 5.54 -10.51 -5.91
N ASN A 120 6.14 -10.21 -4.75
CA ASN A 120 7.10 -11.08 -4.05
C ASN A 120 6.59 -11.39 -2.64
N ILE A 121 6.24 -12.65 -2.39
CA ILE A 121 5.50 -13.05 -1.19
C ILE A 121 6.22 -14.22 -0.52
N SER A 122 6.47 -14.11 0.79
CA SER A 122 6.97 -15.22 1.60
C SER A 122 6.01 -16.43 1.60
N PRO A 123 6.52 -17.67 1.69
CA PRO A 123 5.69 -18.86 1.78
C PRO A 123 4.70 -18.81 2.97
N SER A 124 3.52 -19.41 2.81
CA SER A 124 2.45 -19.55 3.83
C SER A 124 1.65 -18.28 4.18
N LEU A 125 1.72 -17.24 3.34
CA LEU A 125 0.99 -15.99 3.50
C LEU A 125 -0.47 -16.04 3.00
N LYS A 126 -1.35 -15.26 3.64
CA LYS A 126 -2.71 -15.02 3.13
C LYS A 126 -2.71 -13.75 2.30
N PHE A 127 -2.56 -13.91 0.99
CA PHE A 127 -2.51 -12.82 0.04
C PHE A 127 -3.60 -12.97 -1.04
N HIS A 128 -4.29 -11.87 -1.34
CA HIS A 128 -5.24 -11.79 -2.44
C HIS A 128 -4.89 -10.59 -3.33
N LEU A 129 -4.86 -10.80 -4.64
CA LEU A 129 -4.63 -9.76 -5.63
C LEU A 129 -5.70 -9.81 -6.70
N LYS A 130 -6.28 -8.65 -6.99
CA LYS A 130 -7.18 -8.43 -8.09
C LYS A 130 -6.80 -7.12 -8.78
N CYS A 131 -6.21 -7.22 -9.96
CA CYS A 131 -5.96 -6.07 -10.80
C CYS A 131 -6.57 -6.27 -12.19
N ASN A 132 -7.05 -5.19 -12.81
CA ASN A 132 -7.62 -5.26 -14.15
C ASN A 132 -6.53 -5.60 -15.19
N TYR A 133 -5.32 -5.10 -14.96
CA TYR A 133 -4.15 -5.27 -15.82
C TYR A 133 -2.91 -5.60 -14.99
N VAL A 134 -2.00 -6.39 -15.58
CA VAL A 134 -0.70 -6.80 -15.02
C VAL A 134 0.36 -6.64 -16.12
#